data_AF-A0AAU7DHA8-F1
#
_entry.id   AF-A0AAU7DHA8-F1
#
_cell.length_a   1.000
_cell.length_b   1.000
_cell.length_c   1.000
_cell.angle_alpha   90.00
_cell.angle_beta   90.00
_cell.angle_gamma   90.00
#
_symmetry.space_group_name_H-M   'P 1'
#
loop_
_entity.id
_entity.type
_entity.pdbx_description
1 polymer ?
#
loop_
_entity_poly.entity_id
_entity_poly.type
_entity_poly.pdbx_seq_one_letter_code
_entity_poly.pdbx_strand_id
1 'polypeptide(L)'
;MIEEEQPEGLSSRKLVVETVKHNVLTAYNASDGMDLLKRFPNVDAVLVHARQLHKWPGLLADVREFCPGKPIVLASPFAEESRPEVDFVVDSHKPQALLKLLGEDLQS
;
A
#
# COMPACT_ATOMS: atom_id res chain seq x y z
N MET A 1 -5.11 -1.05 0.90
CA MET A 1 -4.08 -1.80 0.16
C MET A 1 -4.55 -1.98 -1.27
N ILE A 2 -3.76 -1.50 -2.23
CA ILE A 2 -4.04 -1.53 -3.66
C ILE A 2 -2.96 -2.40 -4.32
N GLU A 3 -3.29 -3.64 -4.65
CA GLU A 3 -2.35 -4.59 -5.25
C GLU A 3 -3.03 -5.41 -6.35
N GLU A 4 -2.32 -6.31 -7.02
CA GLU A 4 -2.97 -7.24 -7.95
C GLU A 4 -3.52 -8.44 -7.19
N GLU A 5 -4.63 -9.00 -7.67
CA GLU A 5 -5.11 -10.29 -7.19
C GLU A 5 -4.04 -11.37 -7.44
N GLN A 6 -3.71 -12.14 -6.40
CA GLN A 6 -2.74 -13.21 -6.52
C GLN A 6 -3.41 -14.43 -7.16
N PRO A 7 -2.73 -15.20 -8.03
CA PRO A 7 -3.31 -16.39 -8.68
C PRO A 7 -3.90 -17.41 -7.69
N GLU A 8 -3.29 -17.53 -6.51
CA GLU A 8 -3.70 -18.42 -5.43
C GLU A 8 -4.80 -17.83 -4.54
N GLY A 9 -5.26 -16.60 -4.83
CA GLY A 9 -6.24 -15.86 -4.05
C GLY A 9 -5.73 -15.34 -2.70
N LEU A 10 -4.43 -15.51 -2.39
CA LEU A 10 -3.84 -15.21 -1.09
C LEU A 10 -2.68 -14.21 -1.21
N SER A 11 -2.86 -13.01 -0.64
CA SER A 11 -1.78 -12.02 -0.53
C SER A 11 -0.96 -12.25 0.74
N SER A 12 0.33 -12.56 0.57
CA SER A 12 1.28 -12.68 1.68
C SER A 12 1.46 -11.35 2.44
N ARG A 13 1.38 -10.20 1.76
CA ARG A 13 1.43 -8.88 2.38
C ARG A 13 0.19 -8.63 3.24
N LYS A 14 -1.00 -9.03 2.77
CA LYS A 14 -2.22 -8.95 3.57
C LYS A 14 -2.08 -9.73 4.87
N LEU A 15 -1.66 -11.00 4.79
CA LEU A 15 -1.46 -11.86 5.97
C LEU A 15 -0.49 -11.24 6.98
N VAL A 16 0.59 -10.63 6.48
CA VAL A 16 1.57 -9.92 7.31
C VAL A 16 0.92 -8.75 8.05
N VAL A 17 0.20 -7.89 7.34
CA VAL A 17 -0.47 -6.72 7.94
C VAL A 17 -1.53 -7.15 8.96
N GLU A 18 -2.27 -8.22 8.68
CA GLU A 18 -3.27 -8.78 9.60
C GLU A 18 -2.63 -9.43 10.83
N THR A 19 -1.41 -9.98 10.72
CA THR A 19 -0.67 -10.57 11.85
C THR A 19 -0.33 -9.52 12.92
N VAL A 20 -0.09 -8.26 12.52
CA VAL A 20 0.09 -7.12 13.44
C VAL A 20 -1.24 -6.46 13.85
N LYS A 21 -2.37 -7.14 13.61
CA LYS A 21 -3.73 -6.76 14.05
C LYS A 21 -4.29 -5.48 13.42
N HIS A 22 -3.77 -5.07 12.26
CA HIS A 22 -4.38 -4.00 11.49
C HIS A 22 -5.53 -4.54 10.63
N ASN A 23 -6.58 -3.74 10.48
CA ASN A 23 -7.65 -4.01 9.53
C ASN A 23 -7.17 -3.64 8.11
N VAL A 24 -7.43 -4.51 7.13
CA VAL A 24 -6.98 -4.28 5.76
C VAL A 24 -8.15 -4.20 4.79
N LEU A 25 -8.37 -3.02 4.23
CA LEU A 25 -9.23 -2.84 3.07
C LEU A 25 -8.40 -3.10 1.81
N THR A 26 -8.80 -4.06 0.99
CA THR A 26 -8.04 -4.52 -0.18
C THR A 26 -8.80 -4.20 -1.46
N ALA A 27 -8.09 -3.65 -2.44
CA ALA A 27 -8.56 -3.48 -3.81
C ALA A 27 -7.54 -4.12 -4.76
N TYR A 28 -8.05 -4.81 -5.79
CA TYR A 28 -7.22 -5.59 -6.73
C TYR A 28 -6.82 -4.81 -7.99
N ASN A 29 -7.23 -3.55 -8.08
CA ASN A 29 -6.81 -2.61 -9.09
C ASN A 29 -6.86 -1.16 -8.55
N ALA A 30 -6.20 -0.25 -9.25
CA ALA A 30 -6.11 1.17 -8.91
C ALA A 30 -7.47 1.87 -8.80
N SER A 31 -8.39 1.61 -9.73
CA SER A 31 -9.71 2.25 -9.76
C SER A 31 -10.54 1.91 -8.53
N ASP A 32 -10.68 0.62 -8.25
CA ASP A 32 -11.38 0.13 -7.05
C ASP A 32 -10.69 0.62 -5.77
N GLY A 33 -9.36 0.75 -5.80
CA GLY A 33 -8.59 1.31 -4.70
C GLY A 33 -8.97 2.75 -4.38
N MET A 34 -9.07 3.60 -5.41
CA MET A 34 -9.51 4.98 -5.24
C MET A 34 -10.97 5.07 -4.79
N ASP A 35 -11.86 4.23 -5.34
CA ASP A 35 -13.27 4.21 -4.92
C ASP A 35 -13.44 3.71 -3.48
N LEU A 36 -12.60 2.76 -3.05
CA LEU A 36 -12.55 2.30 -1.68
C LEU A 36 -12.07 3.42 -0.74
N LEU A 37 -11.02 4.15 -1.10
CA LEU A 37 -10.54 5.29 -0.32
C LEU A 37 -11.61 6.39 -0.21
N LYS A 38 -12.33 6.69 -1.30
CA LYS A 38 -13.47 7.63 -1.26
C LYS A 38 -14.55 7.22 -0.27
N ARG A 39 -14.84 5.92 -0.19
CA ARG A 39 -15.86 5.36 0.72
C ARG A 39 -15.37 5.27 2.17
N PHE A 40 -14.07 5.04 2.36
CA PHE A 40 -13.45 4.84 3.66
C PHE A 40 -12.18 5.70 3.79
N PRO A 41 -12.31 7.04 3.89
CA PRO A 41 -11.16 7.95 3.84
C PRO A 41 -10.30 7.93 5.10
N ASN A 42 -10.84 7.47 6.23
CA ASN A 42 -10.18 7.48 7.53
C ASN A 42 -9.27 6.25 7.74
N VAL A 43 -8.44 5.94 6.76
CA VAL A 43 -7.38 4.93 6.90
C VAL A 43 -6.14 5.53 7.59
N ASP A 44 -5.36 4.68 8.23
CA ASP A 44 -4.11 5.08 8.88
C ASP A 44 -2.94 5.12 7.89
N ALA A 45 -2.94 4.24 6.88
CA ALA A 45 -1.93 4.20 5.83
C ALA A 45 -2.49 3.61 4.53
N VAL A 46 -1.85 3.93 3.41
CA VAL A 46 -2.16 3.37 2.09
C VAL A 46 -0.97 2.59 1.58
N LEU A 47 -1.13 1.28 1.38
CA LEU A 47 -0.15 0.45 0.68
C LEU A 47 -0.51 0.32 -0.80
N VAL A 48 0.43 0.65 -1.68
CA VAL A 48 0.30 0.51 -3.14
C VAL A 48 1.39 -0.41 -3.67
N HIS A 49 1.03 -1.40 -4.48
CA HIS A 49 2.00 -2.24 -5.18
C HIS A 49 2.44 -1.58 -6.49
N ALA A 50 3.75 -1.58 -6.79
CA ALA A 50 4.33 -0.87 -7.94
C ALA A 50 3.72 -1.25 -9.29
N ARG A 51 3.25 -2.50 -9.46
CA ARG A 51 2.53 -2.93 -10.68
C ARG A 51 1.28 -2.09 -10.99
N GLN A 52 0.64 -1.51 -9.98
CA GLN A 52 -0.51 -0.62 -10.20
C GLN A 52 -0.09 0.68 -10.90
N LEU A 53 1.16 1.12 -10.70
CA LEU A 53 1.70 2.33 -11.32
C LEU A 53 1.97 2.15 -12.82
N HIS A 54 2.17 0.93 -13.29
CA HIS A 54 2.29 0.65 -14.73
C HIS A 54 0.95 0.90 -15.44
N LYS A 55 -0.16 0.59 -14.76
CA LYS A 55 -1.53 0.75 -15.29
C LYS A 55 -2.04 2.18 -15.09
N TRP A 56 -1.62 2.83 -14.00
CA TRP A 56 -2.01 4.19 -13.65
C TRP A 56 -0.81 4.94 -13.06
N PRO A 57 0.01 5.61 -13.90
CA PRO A 57 1.22 6.31 -13.45
C PRO A 57 0.97 7.41 -12.41
N GLY A 58 -0.17 8.10 -12.49
CA GLY A 58 -0.58 9.16 -11.55
C GLY A 58 -1.14 8.69 -10.20
N LEU A 59 -1.27 7.37 -9.96
CA LEU A 59 -2.01 6.84 -8.81
C LEU A 59 -1.47 7.36 -7.46
N LEU A 60 -0.15 7.48 -7.31
CA LEU A 60 0.43 7.96 -6.05
C LEU A 60 0.09 9.43 -5.78
N ALA A 61 0.07 10.26 -6.82
CA ALA A 61 -0.33 11.65 -6.71
C ALA A 61 -1.81 11.75 -6.34
N ASP A 62 -2.66 10.94 -6.98
CA ASP A 62 -4.11 10.90 -6.68
C ASP A 62 -4.38 10.46 -5.24
N VAL A 63 -3.66 9.43 -4.75
CA VAL A 63 -3.75 8.98 -3.35
C VAL A 63 -3.26 10.08 -2.40
N ARG A 64 -2.16 10.77 -2.72
CA ARG A 64 -1.62 11.86 -1.89
C ARG A 64 -2.57 13.04 -1.80
N GLU A 65 -3.20 13.41 -2.91
CA GLU A 65 -4.22 14.46 -2.96
C GLU A 65 -5.45 14.08 -2.13
N PHE A 66 -5.90 12.82 -2.24
CA PHE A 66 -7.11 12.35 -1.56
C PHE A 66 -6.91 12.10 -0.06
N CYS A 67 -5.72 11.64 0.35
CA CYS A 67 -5.37 11.35 1.74
C CYS A 67 -4.15 12.17 2.18
N PRO A 68 -4.26 13.51 2.29
CA PRO A 68 -3.13 14.35 2.66
C PRO A 68 -2.65 14.02 4.08
N GLY A 69 -1.33 13.91 4.24
CA GLY A 69 -0.68 13.58 5.51
C GLY A 69 -0.78 12.13 5.96
N LYS A 70 -1.43 11.24 5.19
CA LYS A 70 -1.44 9.80 5.48
C LYS A 70 -0.22 9.12 4.89
N PRO A 71 0.47 8.24 5.62
CA PRO A 71 1.57 7.44 5.10
C PRO A 71 1.19 6.64 3.84
N ILE A 72 1.97 6.81 2.79
CA ILE A 72 1.89 6.02 1.55
C ILE A 72 3.11 5.09 1.50
N VAL A 73 2.84 3.79 1.52
CA VAL A 73 3.84 2.72 1.44
C VAL A 73 3.82 2.14 0.02
N LEU A 74 4.94 2.24 -0.68
CA LEU A 74 5.12 1.62 -1.99
C LEU A 74 5.80 0.25 -1.84
N ALA A 75 5.11 -0.81 -2.22
CA ALA A 75 5.72 -2.13 -2.37
C ALA A 75 6.27 -2.27 -3.81
N SER A 76 7.60 -2.16 -3.97
CA SER A 76 8.31 -2.21 -5.25
C SER A 76 9.41 -3.27 -5.18
N PRO A 77 9.73 -3.99 -6.27
CA PRO A 77 10.85 -4.94 -6.29
C PRO A 77 12.22 -4.28 -6.05
N PHE A 78 12.32 -2.96 -6.21
CA PHE A 78 13.53 -2.18 -5.96
C PHE A 78 13.26 -1.17 -4.84
N ALA A 79 13.71 -1.49 -3.62
CA ALA A 79 13.46 -0.69 -2.42
C ALA A 79 14.17 0.69 -2.41
N GLU A 80 15.01 0.99 -3.42
CA GLU A 80 15.75 2.26 -3.54
C GLU A 80 15.03 3.30 -4.43
N GLU A 81 13.80 3.02 -4.87
CA GLU A 81 13.03 3.93 -5.71
C GLU A 81 12.49 5.12 -4.89
N SER A 82 13.23 6.23 -4.84
CA SER A 82 12.73 7.45 -4.20
C SER A 82 11.67 8.12 -5.09
N ARG A 83 10.47 8.30 -4.54
CA ARG A 83 9.39 9.07 -5.15
C ARG A 83 8.90 10.12 -4.15
N PRO A 84 8.65 11.37 -4.57
CA PRO A 84 8.23 12.43 -3.65
C PRO A 84 6.85 12.17 -3.04
N GLU A 85 6.02 11.35 -3.69
CA GLU A 85 4.67 11.05 -3.22
C GLU A 85 4.64 9.99 -2.10
N VAL A 86 5.71 9.23 -1.89
CA VAL A 86 5.72 8.06 -0.98
C VAL A 86 6.54 8.35 0.27
N ASP A 87 6.06 7.88 1.41
CA ASP A 87 6.77 8.02 2.69
C ASP A 87 7.72 6.85 2.92
N PHE A 88 7.34 5.66 2.44
CA PHE A 88 8.08 4.43 2.64
C PHE A 88 8.10 3.58 1.38
N VAL A 89 9.23 2.89 1.15
CA VAL A 89 9.37 1.90 0.10
C VAL A 89 9.81 0.58 0.72
N VAL A 90 9.13 -0.50 0.36
CA VAL A 90 9.45 -1.85 0.82
C VAL A 90 9.64 -2.78 -0.37
N ASP A 91 10.54 -3.75 -0.23
CA ASP A 91 10.74 -4.80 -1.24
C ASP A 91 9.48 -5.68 -1.32
N SER A 92 8.81 -5.66 -2.47
CA SER A 92 7.59 -6.44 -2.70
C SER A 92 7.79 -7.96 -2.56
N HIS A 93 9.01 -8.46 -2.73
CA HIS A 93 9.36 -9.88 -2.57
C HIS A 93 9.68 -10.26 -1.12
N LYS A 94 9.79 -9.28 -0.21
CA LYS A 94 10.05 -9.50 1.22
C LYS A 94 8.91 -8.90 2.06
N PRO A 95 7.73 -9.55 2.11
CA PRO A 95 6.58 -9.05 2.87
C PRO A 95 6.90 -8.73 4.33
N GLN A 96 7.88 -9.41 4.95
CA GLN A 96 8.29 -9.16 6.34
C GLN A 96 8.87 -7.76 6.58
N ALA A 97 9.32 -7.07 5.52
CA ALA A 97 9.69 -5.66 5.63
C ALA A 97 8.51 -4.79 6.09
N LEU A 98 7.27 -5.19 5.77
CA LEU A 98 6.07 -4.51 6.27
C LEU A 98 5.85 -4.70 7.77
N LEU A 99 6.22 -5.84 8.36
CA LEU A 99 6.08 -6.05 9.81
C LEU A 99 6.89 -5.01 10.59
N LYS A 100 8.12 -4.77 10.14
CA LYS A 100 9.01 -3.79 10.76
C LYS A 100 8.42 -2.39 10.65
N LEU A 101 8.03 -1.99 9.44
CA LEU A 101 7.44 -0.69 9.18
C LEU A 101 6.15 -0.45 9.99
N LEU A 102 5.26 -1.44 10.03
CA LEU A 102 3.98 -1.32 10.72
C LEU A 102 4.13 -1.39 12.24
N GLY A 103 5.09 -2.15 12.75
CA GLY A 103 5.31 -2.33 14.18
C GLY A 103 6.13 -1.22 14.83
N GLU A 104 7.02 -0.56 14.08
CA GLU A 104 7.97 0.42 14.62
C GLU A 104 7.62 1.86 14.21
N ASP A 105 7.26 2.08 12.93
CA ASP A 105 7.18 3.44 12.37
C ASP A 105 5.74 3.99 12.30
N LEU A 106 4.74 3.11 12.22
CA LEU A 106 3.32 3.49 12.04
C LEU A 106 2.45 3.35 13.30
N GLN A 107 3.02 2.98 14.45
CA GLN A 107 2.32 2.84 15.75
C GLN A 107 2.44 4.06 16.68
N SER A 108 2.89 5.21 16.17
CA SER A 108 3.08 6.45 16.96
C SER A 108 1.84 7.34 17.03
#